data_AF-A0A9E6EMD6-F1
#
_entry.id   AF-A0A9E6EMD6-F1
#
_cell.length_a   1.000
_cell.length_b   1.000
_cell.length_c   1.000
_cell.angle_alpha   90.00
_cell.angle_beta   90.00
_cell.angle_gamma   90.00
#
_symmetry.space_group_name_H-M   'P 1'
#
loop_
_entity.id
_entity.type
_entity.pdbx_description
1 polymer ?
#
loop_
_entity_poly.entity_id
_entity_poly.type
_entity_poly.pdbx_seq_one_letter_code
_entity_poly.pdbx_strand_id
1 'polypeptide(L)'
;ALHCDALIGRLAEAMDLQDSVLVVGSSHGFLDAEEDSRPAWLRSLVETRTSAGRVVGETPGYGGDELVVLTTPWVMTGASVAPGDYGALEQTDLAPIIATLLGTPVPASSQGHVPTHMLPMEIEGKAAKLLALAQQRLRIGDIYLYSIEQGTLTQTPKGDFSVAESSMAVKNYESAAELATLSIEQTGREIARARNRRLWAERLARAPAMAAFLVPLLLAWLRRRKQLAWNVLAGLLAAALYHLLFQWAGGEYSFSRLPAGGLAAALRWALSQLGVGRDLHAKLQ
;
A
#
# COMPACT_ATOMS: atom_id res chain seq x y z
N ALA A 1 13.41 22.27 -1.20
CA ALA A 1 14.49 21.27 -1.14
C ALA A 1 15.75 21.82 -0.45
N LEU A 2 16.48 22.77 -1.04
CA LEU A 2 17.78 23.26 -0.52
C LEU A 2 17.75 23.76 0.94
N HIS A 3 16.66 24.41 1.36
CA HIS A 3 16.54 24.85 2.75
C HIS A 3 16.42 23.68 3.75
N CYS A 4 15.64 22.64 3.41
CA CYS A 4 15.51 21.45 4.26
C CYS A 4 16.83 20.68 4.36
N ASP A 5 17.56 20.56 3.25
CA ASP A 5 18.87 19.92 3.20
C ASP A 5 19.88 20.62 4.14
N ALA A 6 19.96 21.96 4.08
CA ALA A 6 20.80 22.73 4.98
C ALA A 6 20.39 22.58 6.46
N LEU A 7 19.11 22.41 6.76
CA LEU A 7 18.64 22.13 8.13
C LEU A 7 19.01 20.72 8.59
N ILE A 8 18.89 19.71 7.72
CA ILE A 8 19.32 18.34 8.01
C ILE A 8 20.83 18.29 8.28
N GLY A 9 21.63 18.99 7.47
CA GLY A 9 23.07 19.10 7.67
C GLY A 9 23.42 19.70 9.03
N ARG A 10 22.78 20.81 9.43
CA ARG A 10 22.99 21.42 10.76
C ARG A 10 22.54 20.52 11.90
N LEU A 11 21.45 19.77 11.74
CA LEU A 11 21.01 18.80 12.75
C LEU A 11 22.04 17.68 12.91
N ALA A 12 22.54 17.14 11.80
CA ALA A 12 23.56 16.10 11.82
C ALA A 12 24.88 16.60 12.44
N GLU A 13 25.32 17.83 12.14
CA GLU A 13 26.51 18.46 12.74
C GLU A 13 26.35 18.71 14.25
N ALA A 14 25.12 18.98 14.71
CA ALA A 14 24.84 19.24 16.12
C ALA A 14 24.62 17.97 16.96
N MET A 15 24.45 16.80 16.31
CA MET A 15 24.19 15.53 16.97
C MET A 15 25.47 14.69 17.09
N ASP A 16 25.62 14.03 18.24
CA ASP A 16 26.61 12.97 18.37
C ASP A 16 26.06 11.67 17.77
N LEU A 17 26.31 11.47 16.47
CA LEU A 17 25.87 10.28 15.74
C LEU A 17 26.60 8.99 16.15
N GLN A 18 27.62 9.07 17.02
CA GLN A 18 28.24 7.87 17.60
C GLN A 18 27.37 7.23 18.67
N ASP A 19 26.52 8.02 19.34
CA ASP A 19 25.61 7.57 20.40
C ASP A 19 24.12 7.77 20.06
N SER A 20 23.82 8.44 18.95
CA SER A 20 22.46 8.76 18.52
C SER A 20 22.15 8.22 17.13
N VAL A 21 20.87 8.13 16.80
CA VAL A 21 20.39 7.83 15.45
C VAL A 21 19.52 8.98 14.95
N LEU A 22 19.88 9.52 13.79
CA LEU A 22 19.08 10.50 13.05
C LEU A 22 18.22 9.75 12.02
N VAL A 23 16.92 10.01 12.07
CA VAL A 23 15.93 9.44 11.16
C VAL A 23 15.21 10.57 10.44
N VAL A 24 15.26 10.57 9.11
CA VAL A 24 14.64 11.58 8.26
C VAL A 24 13.67 10.88 7.32
N GLY A 25 12.40 11.27 7.37
CA GLY A 25 11.36 10.73 6.51
C GLY A 25 10.29 11.76 6.19
N SER A 26 9.47 11.48 5.16
CA SER A 26 8.23 12.19 4.91
C SER A 26 7.02 11.29 5.18
N SER A 27 5.88 11.87 5.55
CA SER A 27 4.64 11.11 5.75
C SER A 27 3.88 10.86 4.44
N HIS A 28 4.11 11.68 3.43
CA HIS A 28 3.54 11.57 2.08
C HIS A 28 4.39 12.38 1.10
N GLY A 29 4.29 12.03 -0.18
CA GLY A 29 4.83 12.83 -1.27
C GLY A 29 3.91 13.99 -1.65
N PHE A 30 4.37 14.79 -2.60
CA PHE A 30 3.65 15.97 -3.09
C PHE A 30 3.56 15.92 -4.62
N LEU A 31 2.37 16.19 -5.15
CA LEU A 31 2.18 16.43 -6.57
C LEU A 31 2.18 17.93 -6.81
N ASP A 32 3.19 18.42 -7.51
CA ASP A 32 3.17 19.80 -8.02
C ASP A 32 2.06 19.93 -9.06
N ALA A 33 1.21 20.94 -8.90
CA ALA A 33 0.15 21.25 -9.86
C ALA A 33 0.70 21.60 -11.26
N GLU A 34 1.99 21.91 -11.37
CA GLU A 34 2.64 22.26 -12.63
C GLU A 34 3.05 21.04 -13.47
N GLU A 35 3.26 19.88 -12.82
CA GLU A 35 3.47 18.57 -13.47
C GLU A 35 2.14 17.87 -13.80
N ASP A 36 1.04 18.63 -13.75
CA ASP A 36 -0.25 18.19 -14.22
C ASP A 36 -0.31 18.31 -15.75
N SER A 37 -0.06 17.18 -16.42
CA SER A 37 -0.14 16.97 -17.87
C SER A 37 -1.54 17.17 -18.49
N ARG A 38 -2.53 17.68 -17.74
CA ARG A 38 -3.85 18.02 -18.25
C ARG A 38 -3.77 19.20 -19.24
N PRO A 39 -4.39 19.12 -20.43
CA PRO A 39 -4.37 20.19 -21.43
C PRO A 39 -5.07 21.47 -20.94
N ALA A 40 -4.63 22.65 -21.40
CA ALA A 40 -5.06 23.96 -20.90
C ALA A 40 -6.58 24.20 -20.84
N TRP A 41 -7.35 23.57 -21.72
CA TRP A 41 -8.82 23.67 -21.74
C TRP A 41 -9.50 22.88 -20.59
N LEU A 42 -8.81 21.90 -20.00
CA LEU A 42 -9.27 21.14 -18.84
C LEU A 42 -9.03 21.92 -17.54
N ARG A 43 -7.98 22.75 -17.50
CA ARG A 43 -7.71 23.68 -16.38
C ARG A 43 -8.81 24.74 -16.26
N SER A 44 -9.37 25.21 -17.37
CA SER A 44 -10.46 26.21 -17.34
C SER A 44 -11.85 25.65 -17.00
N LEU A 45 -12.04 24.33 -17.06
CA LEU A 45 -13.35 23.69 -16.84
C LEU A 45 -13.57 23.23 -15.38
N VAL A 46 -12.49 23.02 -14.63
CA VAL A 46 -12.52 22.62 -13.20
C VAL A 46 -12.78 23.83 -12.27
N GLU A 47 -12.75 25.07 -12.81
CA GLU A 47 -13.13 26.31 -12.13
C GLU A 47 -14.66 26.47 -11.88
N THR A 48 -15.37 25.39 -11.56
CA THR A 48 -16.81 25.47 -11.25
C THR A 48 -17.08 25.66 -9.76
N ARG A 49 -17.51 26.90 -9.45
CA ARG A 49 -17.96 27.46 -8.17
C ARG A 49 -18.63 26.47 -7.20
N THR A 50 -18.05 26.36 -6.00
CA THR A 50 -18.81 26.03 -4.79
C THR A 50 -19.43 27.31 -4.19
N SER A 51 -20.60 27.17 -3.57
CA SER A 51 -21.46 28.26 -3.06
C SER A 51 -20.89 29.06 -1.86
N ALA A 52 -19.63 28.83 -1.47
CA ALA A 52 -18.96 29.50 -0.35
C ALA A 52 -17.88 30.51 -0.78
N GLY A 53 -17.79 30.86 -2.06
CA GLY A 53 -16.93 31.96 -2.52
C GLY A 53 -15.43 31.74 -2.37
N ARG A 54 -14.98 30.50 -2.07
CA ARG A 54 -13.57 30.14 -2.06
C ARG A 54 -13.27 29.31 -3.30
N VAL A 55 -12.41 29.86 -4.15
CA VAL A 55 -11.85 29.20 -5.35
C VAL A 55 -11.13 27.93 -4.88
N VAL A 56 -11.71 26.76 -5.15
CA VAL A 56 -10.97 25.48 -5.12
C VAL A 56 -10.27 25.38 -6.47
N GLY A 57 -9.35 26.31 -6.71
CA GLY A 57 -8.37 26.21 -7.79
C GLY A 57 -7.24 25.36 -7.25
N GLU A 58 -7.04 24.20 -7.88
CA GLU A 58 -5.80 23.41 -7.88
C GLU A 58 -4.92 23.61 -6.63
N THR A 59 -5.45 23.31 -5.45
CA THR A 59 -4.57 23.12 -4.31
C THR A 59 -3.82 21.83 -4.56
N PRO A 60 -2.49 21.85 -4.54
CA PRO A 60 -1.68 20.65 -4.54
C PRO A 60 -2.28 19.63 -3.57
N GLY A 61 -2.56 18.45 -4.09
CA GLY A 61 -3.34 17.44 -3.39
C GLY A 61 -2.45 16.45 -2.66
N TYR A 62 -2.87 16.07 -1.45
CA TYR A 62 -2.33 14.93 -0.72
C TYR A 62 -3.29 13.74 -0.84
N GLY A 63 -2.76 12.51 -0.81
CA GLY A 63 -3.58 11.30 -0.68
C GLY A 63 -4.16 10.73 -1.97
N GLY A 64 -3.60 11.08 -3.13
CA GLY A 64 -3.80 10.32 -4.35
C GLY A 64 -2.92 9.05 -4.36
N ASP A 65 -3.30 8.05 -5.16
CA ASP A 65 -2.57 6.78 -5.25
C ASP A 65 -1.36 6.87 -6.17
N GLU A 66 -1.03 8.04 -6.71
CA GLU A 66 0.13 8.22 -7.58
C GLU A 66 1.42 7.79 -6.87
N LEU A 67 2.29 7.08 -7.58
CA LEU A 67 3.55 6.56 -7.02
C LEU A 67 4.39 7.65 -6.35
N VAL A 68 4.41 8.86 -6.91
CA VAL A 68 5.12 10.01 -6.34
C VAL A 68 4.52 10.52 -5.03
N VAL A 69 3.23 10.29 -4.75
CA VAL A 69 2.57 10.61 -3.48
C VAL A 69 2.78 9.50 -2.45
N LEU A 70 2.82 8.25 -2.90
CA LEU A 70 3.00 7.07 -2.05
C LEU A 70 4.47 6.79 -1.70
N THR A 71 5.41 7.27 -2.53
CA THR A 71 6.84 7.05 -2.32
C THR A 71 7.44 8.27 -1.64
N THR A 72 7.96 8.08 -0.45
CA THR A 72 8.63 9.12 0.33
C THR A 72 10.09 8.78 0.58
N PRO A 73 10.99 9.77 0.54
CA PRO A 73 12.37 9.52 0.95
C PRO A 73 12.40 9.11 2.43
N TRP A 74 13.27 8.16 2.74
CA TRP A 74 13.56 7.68 4.08
C TRP A 74 15.07 7.48 4.20
N VAL A 75 15.68 8.12 5.19
CA VAL A 75 17.12 8.05 5.44
C VAL A 75 17.34 7.88 6.94
N MET A 76 18.29 7.01 7.30
CA MET A 76 18.70 6.78 8.67
C MET A 76 20.22 6.75 8.76
N THR A 77 20.79 7.33 9.82
CA THR A 77 22.23 7.31 10.09
C THR A 77 22.53 7.35 11.59
N GLY A 78 23.61 6.72 12.03
CA GLY A 78 24.06 6.73 13.43
C GLY A 78 24.51 5.37 13.96
N ALA A 79 24.75 5.31 15.27
CA ALA A 79 25.40 4.21 16.01
C ALA A 79 24.87 2.79 15.72
N SER A 80 23.56 2.66 15.49
CA SER A 80 22.86 1.38 15.37
C SER A 80 22.24 1.17 13.98
N VAL A 81 22.76 1.84 12.97
CA VAL A 81 22.29 1.74 11.59
C VAL A 81 23.45 1.28 10.71
N ALA A 82 23.29 0.14 10.05
CA ALA A 82 24.26 -0.31 9.07
C ALA A 82 24.17 0.58 7.81
N PRO A 83 25.31 1.05 7.25
CA PRO A 83 25.29 1.77 5.98
C PRO A 83 24.88 0.85 4.82
N GLY A 84 23.97 1.31 3.97
CA GLY A 84 23.56 0.57 2.78
C GLY A 84 22.35 1.18 2.07
N ASP A 85 22.10 0.70 0.86
CA ASP A 85 20.82 0.89 0.18
C ASP A 85 19.96 -0.36 0.42
N TYR A 86 18.83 -0.16 1.09
CA TYR A 86 17.90 -1.22 1.50
C TYR A 86 16.65 -1.27 0.63
N GLY A 87 16.57 -0.46 -0.42
CA GLY A 87 15.41 -0.37 -1.29
C GLY A 87 14.18 0.25 -0.59
N ALA A 88 13.00 -0.17 -1.02
CA ALA A 88 11.74 0.34 -0.49
C ALA A 88 11.44 -0.26 0.90
N LEU A 89 11.04 0.59 1.83
CA LEU A 89 10.49 0.20 3.14
C LEU A 89 9.01 0.54 3.19
N GLU A 90 8.23 -0.30 3.85
CA GLU A 90 6.82 -0.02 4.08
C GLU A 90 6.69 0.98 5.23
N GLN A 91 5.77 1.94 5.13
CA GLN A 91 5.51 2.89 6.23
C GLN A 91 5.10 2.16 7.53
N THR A 92 4.58 0.93 7.41
CA THR A 92 4.24 0.09 8.57
C THR A 92 5.44 -0.46 9.33
N ASP A 93 6.64 -0.44 8.72
CA ASP A 93 7.90 -0.89 9.33
C ASP A 93 8.52 0.17 10.26
N LEU A 94 8.03 1.41 10.23
CA LEU A 94 8.60 2.51 11.04
C LEU A 94 8.46 2.27 12.56
N ALA A 95 7.29 1.80 13.01
CA ALA A 95 7.08 1.55 14.44
C ALA A 95 8.00 0.43 14.99
N PRO A 96 8.15 -0.73 14.32
CA PRO A 96 9.12 -1.75 14.72
C PRO A 96 10.57 -1.26 14.69
N ILE A 97 10.96 -0.46 13.70
CA ILE A 97 12.30 0.15 13.61
C ILE A 97 12.57 1.02 14.84
N ILE A 98 11.67 1.98 15.12
CA ILE A 98 11.83 2.91 16.25
C ILE A 98 11.85 2.14 17.58
N ALA A 99 10.96 1.17 17.76
CA ALA A 99 10.95 0.34 18.97
C ALA A 99 12.26 -0.44 19.14
N THR A 100 12.81 -0.96 18.03
CA THR A 100 14.08 -1.70 18.02
C THR A 100 15.25 -0.80 18.40
N LEU A 101 15.30 0.43 17.88
CA LEU A 101 16.32 1.43 18.20
C LEU A 101 16.25 1.89 19.67
N LEU A 102 15.03 2.10 20.18
CA LEU A 102 14.84 2.52 21.57
C LEU A 102 14.99 1.38 22.59
N GLY A 103 15.19 0.14 22.13
CA GLY A 103 15.24 -1.03 23.01
C GLY A 103 13.90 -1.32 23.70
N THR A 104 12.79 -0.82 23.16
CA THR A 104 11.44 -1.02 23.72
C THR A 104 10.71 -2.17 23.03
N PRO A 105 9.72 -2.80 23.68
CA PRO A 105 8.84 -3.76 23.01
C PRO A 105 8.15 -3.15 21.78
N VAL A 106 8.02 -3.94 20.71
CA VAL A 106 7.30 -3.50 19.50
C VAL A 106 5.82 -3.26 19.85
N PRO A 107 5.20 -2.15 19.42
CA PRO A 107 3.79 -1.90 19.72
C PRO A 107 2.87 -3.00 19.19
N ALA A 108 1.86 -3.38 19.98
CA ALA A 108 0.84 -4.38 19.62
C ALA A 108 0.15 -4.08 18.27
N SER A 109 -0.09 -2.80 17.97
CA SER A 109 -0.76 -2.35 16.75
C SER A 109 0.14 -2.32 15.50
N SER A 110 1.44 -2.61 15.64
CA SER A 110 2.35 -2.56 14.51
C SER A 110 2.11 -3.70 13.53
N GLN A 111 2.11 -3.37 12.24
CA GLN A 111 1.89 -4.32 11.14
C GLN A 111 3.16 -4.68 10.37
N GLY A 112 4.22 -3.86 10.45
CA GLY A 112 5.46 -4.08 9.74
C GLY A 112 6.41 -5.10 10.39
N HIS A 113 7.62 -5.14 9.86
CA HIS A 113 8.71 -6.04 10.22
C HIS A 113 9.90 -5.24 10.76
N VAL A 114 10.74 -5.90 11.57
CA VAL A 114 12.02 -5.32 12.00
C VAL A 114 13.06 -5.62 10.93
N PRO A 115 13.62 -4.63 10.21
CA PRO A 115 14.63 -4.87 9.18
C PRO A 115 15.99 -5.18 9.84
N THR A 116 16.21 -6.45 10.18
CA THR A 116 17.41 -6.88 10.91
C THR A 116 18.72 -6.73 10.14
N HIS A 117 18.65 -6.45 8.83
CA HIS A 117 19.80 -6.16 7.98
C HIS A 117 20.21 -4.67 8.00
N MET A 118 19.28 -3.78 8.37
CA MET A 118 19.52 -2.33 8.52
C MET A 118 19.91 -1.96 9.94
N LEU A 119 19.39 -2.71 10.92
CA LEU A 119 19.67 -2.54 12.34
C LEU A 119 20.59 -3.69 12.81
N PRO A 120 21.92 -3.55 12.71
CA PRO A 120 22.84 -4.57 13.16
C PRO A 120 22.63 -4.81 14.65
N MET A 121 22.41 -6.07 15.01
CA MET A 121 22.17 -6.51 16.37
C MET A 121 23.02 -7.75 16.62
N GLU A 122 23.53 -7.88 17.85
CA GLU A 122 24.08 -9.14 18.31
C GLU A 122 23.02 -10.25 18.19
N ILE A 123 23.45 -11.46 17.83
CA ILE A 123 22.54 -12.56 17.54
C ILE A 123 21.60 -12.90 18.71
N GLU A 124 22.08 -12.77 19.95
CA GLU A 124 21.27 -12.95 21.16
C GLU A 124 20.15 -11.89 21.25
N GLY A 125 20.50 -10.61 21.09
CA GLY A 125 19.53 -9.52 21.09
C GLY A 125 18.53 -9.62 19.94
N LYS A 126 18.99 -10.02 18.76
CA LYS A 126 18.13 -10.29 17.59
C LYS A 126 17.13 -11.41 17.89
N ALA A 127 17.61 -12.54 18.42
CA ALA A 127 16.76 -13.68 18.78
C ALA A 127 15.72 -13.30 19.82
N ALA A 128 16.12 -12.60 20.89
CA ALA A 128 15.21 -12.14 21.94
C ALA A 128 14.10 -11.22 21.40
N LYS A 129 14.44 -10.25 20.54
CA LYS A 129 13.46 -9.32 19.94
C LYS A 129 12.51 -10.04 18.99
N LEU A 130 13.01 -10.92 18.13
CA LEU A 130 12.17 -11.69 17.21
C LEU A 130 11.24 -12.64 17.97
N LEU A 131 11.73 -13.27 19.04
CA LEU A 131 10.91 -14.13 19.89
C LEU A 131 9.77 -13.35 20.57
N ALA A 132 10.07 -12.16 21.11
CA ALA A 132 9.05 -11.28 21.69
C ALA A 132 8.00 -10.83 20.65
N LEU A 133 8.45 -10.49 19.43
CA LEU A 133 7.55 -10.14 18.33
C LEU A 133 6.68 -11.34 17.90
N ALA A 134 7.25 -12.54 17.83
CA ALA A 134 6.52 -13.77 17.52
C ALA A 134 5.42 -14.04 18.55
N GLN A 135 5.75 -13.97 19.84
CA GLN A 135 4.79 -14.14 20.94
C GLN A 135 3.62 -13.14 20.83
N GLN A 136 3.93 -11.87 20.57
CA GLN A 136 2.93 -10.83 20.37
C GLN A 136 2.03 -11.12 19.17
N ARG A 137 2.61 -11.50 18.03
CA ARG A 137 1.87 -11.81 16.79
C ARG A 137 0.95 -13.01 16.99
N LEU A 138 1.42 -14.07 17.66
CA LEU A 138 0.59 -15.22 18.02
C LEU A 138 -0.62 -14.80 18.84
N ARG A 139 -0.41 -14.01 19.90
CA ARG A 139 -1.51 -13.53 20.77
C ARG A 139 -2.54 -12.72 19.99
N ILE A 140 -2.09 -11.79 19.14
CA ILE A 140 -2.98 -10.98 18.30
C ILE A 140 -3.71 -11.86 17.29
N GLY A 141 -3.01 -12.81 16.66
CA GLY A 141 -3.59 -13.72 15.69
C GLY A 141 -4.71 -14.57 16.29
N ASP A 142 -4.51 -15.13 17.48
CA ASP A 142 -5.54 -15.89 18.18
C ASP A 142 -6.78 -15.02 18.50
N ILE A 143 -6.58 -13.81 19.05
CA ILE A 143 -7.67 -12.88 19.35
C ILE A 143 -8.42 -12.49 18.07
N TYR A 144 -7.68 -12.16 17.01
CA TYR A 144 -8.25 -11.75 15.74
C TYR A 144 -9.08 -12.86 15.11
N LEU A 145 -8.52 -14.07 14.97
CA LEU A 145 -9.22 -15.22 14.39
C LEU A 145 -10.48 -15.58 15.17
N TYR A 146 -10.41 -15.50 16.50
CA TYR A 146 -11.56 -15.70 17.36
C TYR A 146 -12.64 -14.64 17.11
N SER A 147 -12.25 -13.36 17.02
CA SER A 147 -13.18 -12.23 16.80
C SER A 147 -13.88 -12.25 15.45
N ILE A 148 -13.33 -12.96 14.46
CA ILE A 148 -13.93 -13.11 13.13
C ILE A 148 -14.57 -14.49 12.92
N GLU A 149 -14.79 -15.23 14.01
CA GLU A 149 -15.43 -16.56 14.01
C GLU A 149 -14.69 -17.58 13.11
N GLN A 150 -13.37 -17.46 12.99
CA GLN A 150 -12.51 -18.38 12.23
C GLN A 150 -11.73 -19.36 13.12
N GLY A 151 -11.96 -19.33 14.43
CA GLY A 151 -11.29 -20.21 15.40
C GLY A 151 -10.02 -19.59 15.98
N THR A 152 -8.96 -20.39 16.10
CA THR A 152 -7.65 -19.96 16.62
C THR A 152 -6.56 -20.29 15.61
N LEU A 153 -5.34 -19.78 15.83
CA LEU A 153 -4.19 -20.11 15.00
C LEU A 153 -3.92 -21.61 15.03
N THR A 154 -3.45 -22.15 13.90
CA THR A 154 -3.07 -23.56 13.82
C THR A 154 -1.86 -23.87 14.71
N GLN A 155 -1.58 -25.17 14.88
CA GLN A 155 -0.47 -25.62 15.71
C GLN A 155 0.90 -25.31 15.09
N THR A 156 1.00 -25.06 13.78
CA THR A 156 2.29 -24.83 13.11
C THR A 156 3.01 -23.57 13.63
N PRO A 157 2.43 -22.35 13.57
CA PRO A 157 3.11 -21.16 14.07
C PRO A 157 3.36 -21.21 15.58
N LYS A 158 2.49 -21.88 16.35
CA LYS A 158 2.65 -22.10 17.80
C LYS A 158 3.78 -23.08 18.12
N GLY A 159 3.90 -24.14 17.32
CA GLY A 159 4.97 -25.13 17.41
C GLY A 159 6.32 -24.51 17.09
N ASP A 160 6.42 -23.78 15.98
CA ASP A 160 7.67 -23.08 15.59
C ASP A 160 8.12 -22.11 16.69
N PHE A 161 7.20 -21.37 17.30
CA PHE A 161 7.49 -20.51 18.45
C PHE A 161 7.97 -21.30 19.67
N SER A 162 7.32 -22.42 20.02
CA SER A 162 7.74 -23.24 21.16
C SER A 162 9.14 -23.84 20.96
N VAL A 163 9.49 -24.22 19.74
CA VAL A 163 10.85 -24.66 19.40
C VAL A 163 11.81 -23.47 19.48
N ALA A 164 11.42 -22.27 19.01
CA ALA A 164 12.23 -21.06 19.13
C ALA A 164 12.55 -20.71 20.59
N GLU A 165 11.56 -20.78 21.50
CA GLU A 165 11.77 -20.60 22.95
C GLU A 165 12.74 -21.63 23.51
N SER A 166 12.59 -22.89 23.11
CA SER A 166 13.48 -23.97 23.53
C SER A 166 14.91 -23.77 23.03
N SER A 167 15.09 -23.34 21.77
CA SER A 167 16.38 -22.97 21.18
C SER A 167 17.03 -21.79 21.91
N MET A 168 16.24 -20.78 22.29
CA MET A 168 16.70 -19.65 23.09
C MET A 168 17.22 -20.11 24.46
N ALA A 169 16.49 -21.02 25.13
CA ALA A 169 16.87 -21.55 26.44
C ALA A 169 18.21 -22.31 26.43
N VAL A 170 18.53 -22.99 25.33
CA VAL A 170 19.83 -23.69 25.14
C VAL A 170 20.90 -22.83 24.48
N LYS A 171 20.70 -21.50 24.37
CA LYS A 171 21.61 -20.53 23.75
C LYS A 171 21.92 -20.79 22.26
N ASN A 172 21.03 -21.49 21.55
CA ASN A 172 21.08 -21.57 20.10
C ASN A 172 20.29 -20.39 19.50
N TYR A 173 20.92 -19.22 19.53
CA TYR A 173 20.30 -17.95 19.14
C TYR A 173 19.97 -17.89 17.64
N GLU A 174 20.75 -18.54 16.78
CA GLU A 174 20.51 -18.55 15.34
C GLU A 174 19.22 -19.30 14.99
N SER A 175 19.07 -20.53 15.48
CA SER A 175 17.82 -21.29 15.29
C SER A 175 16.62 -20.62 15.97
N ALA A 176 16.81 -20.01 17.15
CA ALA A 176 15.75 -19.27 17.82
C ALA A 176 15.24 -18.08 16.97
N ALA A 177 16.15 -17.31 16.37
CA ALA A 177 15.81 -16.19 15.50
C ALA A 177 15.11 -16.65 14.21
N GLU A 178 15.59 -17.72 13.58
CA GLU A 178 15.00 -18.28 12.37
C GLU A 178 13.57 -18.79 12.61
N LEU A 179 13.38 -19.62 13.64
CA LEU A 179 12.07 -20.19 13.99
C LEU A 179 11.07 -19.12 14.45
N ALA A 180 11.52 -18.11 15.19
CA ALA A 180 10.67 -16.97 15.54
C ALA A 180 10.19 -16.21 14.28
N THR A 181 11.08 -16.03 13.29
CA THR A 181 10.73 -15.41 12.00
C THR A 181 9.69 -16.23 11.25
N LEU A 182 9.89 -17.56 11.16
CA LEU A 182 8.92 -18.46 10.53
C LEU A 182 7.55 -18.40 11.21
N SER A 183 7.52 -18.38 12.54
CA SER A 183 6.28 -18.23 13.32
C SER A 183 5.55 -16.92 13.00
N ILE A 184 6.27 -15.79 12.93
CA ILE A 184 5.71 -14.47 12.57
C ILE A 184 5.08 -14.51 11.18
N GLU A 185 5.80 -15.02 10.18
CA GLU A 185 5.32 -15.08 8.80
C GLU A 185 4.10 -15.99 8.65
N GLN A 186 4.12 -17.17 9.26
CA GLN A 186 3.01 -18.11 9.20
C GLN A 186 1.77 -17.55 9.87
N THR A 187 1.93 -16.89 11.02
CA THR A 187 0.84 -16.19 11.71
C THR A 187 0.22 -15.13 10.79
N GLY A 188 1.05 -14.31 10.13
CA GLY A 188 0.59 -13.32 9.16
C GLY A 188 -0.19 -13.94 7.99
N ARG A 189 0.31 -15.05 7.44
CA ARG A 189 -0.36 -15.81 6.36
C ARG A 189 -1.72 -16.34 6.78
N GLU A 190 -1.85 -16.89 7.99
CA GLU A 190 -3.12 -17.40 8.50
C GLU A 190 -4.16 -16.29 8.71
N ILE A 191 -3.76 -15.17 9.33
CA ILE A 191 -4.62 -13.99 9.50
C ILE A 191 -5.12 -13.48 8.14
N ALA A 192 -4.21 -13.34 7.17
CA ALA A 192 -4.56 -12.85 5.83
C ALA A 192 -5.55 -13.79 5.11
N ARG A 193 -5.32 -15.12 5.17
CA ARG A 193 -6.24 -16.12 4.61
C ARG A 193 -7.61 -16.06 5.25
N ALA A 194 -7.69 -16.02 6.59
CA ALA A 194 -8.95 -15.96 7.31
C ALA A 194 -9.74 -14.68 7.01
N ARG A 195 -9.05 -13.53 6.96
CA ARG A 195 -9.63 -12.25 6.53
C ARG A 195 -10.22 -12.35 5.12
N ASN A 196 -9.47 -12.89 4.17
CA ASN A 196 -9.93 -13.02 2.79
C ASN A 196 -11.13 -13.98 2.67
N ARG A 197 -11.15 -15.09 3.42
CA ARG A 197 -12.32 -15.99 3.48
C ARG A 197 -13.57 -15.27 3.98
N ARG A 198 -13.45 -14.50 5.07
CA ARG A 198 -14.56 -13.70 5.59
C ARG A 198 -15.05 -12.67 4.57
N LEU A 199 -14.15 -11.89 3.98
CA LEU A 199 -14.51 -10.89 2.97
C LEU A 199 -15.22 -11.52 1.76
N TRP A 200 -14.77 -12.70 1.32
CA TRP A 200 -15.44 -13.44 0.25
C TRP A 200 -16.83 -13.93 0.64
N ALA A 201 -16.99 -14.48 1.85
CA ALA A 201 -18.29 -14.89 2.37
C ALA A 201 -19.26 -13.70 2.45
N GLU A 202 -18.81 -12.55 2.95
CA GLU A 202 -19.61 -11.32 3.00
C GLU A 202 -19.98 -10.80 1.60
N ARG A 203 -19.06 -10.86 0.63
CA ARG A 203 -19.34 -10.49 -0.76
C ARG A 203 -20.36 -11.42 -1.41
N LEU A 204 -20.25 -12.73 -1.18
CA LEU A 204 -21.21 -13.71 -1.69
C LEU A 204 -22.59 -13.57 -1.02
N ALA A 205 -22.64 -13.27 0.28
CA ALA A 205 -23.89 -13.01 0.99
C ALA A 205 -24.61 -11.75 0.45
N ARG A 206 -23.87 -10.78 -0.10
CA ARG A 206 -24.43 -9.59 -0.77
C ARG A 206 -24.77 -9.83 -2.25
N ALA A 207 -24.32 -10.92 -2.84
CA ALA A 207 -24.55 -11.23 -4.25
C ALA A 207 -26.05 -11.32 -4.63
N PRO A 208 -26.96 -11.89 -3.80
CA PRO A 208 -28.39 -11.90 -4.12
C PRO A 208 -29.01 -10.52 -4.23
N ALA A 209 -28.63 -9.55 -3.39
CA ALA A 209 -29.11 -8.18 -3.47
C ALA A 209 -28.65 -7.51 -4.77
N MET A 210 -27.38 -7.73 -5.14
CA MET A 210 -26.84 -7.25 -6.41
C MET A 210 -27.52 -7.93 -7.61
N ALA A 211 -27.79 -9.24 -7.53
CA ALA A 211 -28.53 -9.97 -8.55
C ALA A 211 -29.98 -9.48 -8.68
N ALA A 212 -30.67 -9.22 -7.57
CA ALA A 212 -32.03 -8.67 -7.58
C ALA A 212 -32.10 -7.30 -8.28
N PHE A 213 -31.03 -6.50 -8.20
CA PHE A 213 -30.91 -5.25 -8.95
C PHE A 213 -30.56 -5.45 -10.43
N LEU A 214 -29.61 -6.35 -10.73
CA LEU A 214 -29.11 -6.56 -12.09
C LEU A 214 -30.03 -7.38 -12.99
N VAL A 215 -30.77 -8.37 -12.44
CA VAL A 215 -31.64 -9.27 -13.22
C VAL A 215 -32.78 -8.52 -13.93
N PRO A 216 -33.53 -7.60 -13.30
CA PRO A 216 -34.54 -6.79 -13.99
C PRO A 216 -33.92 -5.93 -15.10
N LEU A 217 -32.73 -5.38 -14.84
CA LEU A 217 -32.00 -4.57 -15.81
C LEU A 217 -31.59 -5.42 -17.03
N LEU A 218 -31.14 -6.65 -16.79
CA LEU A 218 -30.82 -7.64 -17.82
C LEU A 218 -32.07 -8.13 -18.58
N LEU A 219 -33.20 -8.35 -17.90
CA LEU A 219 -34.45 -8.74 -18.55
C LEU A 219 -35.03 -7.61 -19.41
N ALA A 220 -34.99 -6.36 -18.90
CA ALA A 220 -35.34 -5.17 -19.67
C ALA A 220 -34.41 -5.02 -20.89
N TRP A 221 -33.12 -5.31 -20.72
CA TRP A 221 -32.14 -5.35 -21.79
C TRP A 221 -32.47 -6.37 -22.88
N LEU A 222 -32.77 -7.62 -22.50
CA LEU A 222 -33.13 -8.69 -23.43
C LEU A 222 -34.42 -8.40 -24.21
N ARG A 223 -35.33 -7.59 -23.64
CA ARG A 223 -36.59 -7.18 -24.29
C ARG A 223 -36.48 -5.88 -25.11
N ARG A 224 -35.33 -5.21 -25.14
CA ARG A 224 -35.17 -3.91 -25.83
C ARG A 224 -35.06 -4.07 -27.35
N ARG A 225 -35.48 -3.02 -28.09
CA ARG A 225 -35.22 -2.87 -29.52
C ARG A 225 -33.74 -3.10 -29.81
N LYS A 226 -33.42 -3.87 -30.86
CA LYS A 226 -32.05 -4.27 -31.25
C LYS A 226 -31.03 -3.11 -31.21
N GLN A 227 -31.44 -1.89 -31.57
CA GLN A 227 -30.56 -0.71 -31.54
C GLN A 227 -30.10 -0.33 -30.12
N LEU A 228 -30.99 -0.33 -29.14
CA LEU A 228 -30.63 0.00 -27.75
C LEU A 228 -29.76 -1.11 -27.15
N ALA A 229 -30.03 -2.37 -27.53
CA ALA A 229 -29.20 -3.54 -27.25
C ALA A 229 -27.77 -3.43 -27.82
N TRP A 230 -27.59 -2.83 -28.99
CA TRP A 230 -26.25 -2.57 -29.50
C TRP A 230 -25.53 -1.45 -28.73
N ASN A 231 -26.24 -0.39 -28.33
CA ASN A 231 -25.61 0.77 -27.67
C ASN A 231 -25.05 0.46 -26.27
N VAL A 232 -25.78 -0.23 -25.38
CA VAL A 232 -25.19 -0.60 -24.06
C VAL A 232 -24.25 -1.79 -24.18
N LEU A 233 -24.40 -2.71 -25.15
CA LEU A 233 -23.35 -3.71 -25.39
C LEU A 233 -22.04 -3.01 -25.78
N ALA A 234 -22.11 -2.04 -26.70
CA ALA A 234 -20.97 -1.22 -27.06
C ALA A 234 -20.41 -0.44 -25.85
N GLY A 235 -21.28 0.11 -24.99
CA GLY A 235 -20.86 0.80 -23.76
C GLY A 235 -20.17 -0.13 -22.74
N LEU A 236 -20.71 -1.33 -22.51
CA LEU A 236 -20.11 -2.35 -21.65
C LEU A 236 -18.79 -2.86 -22.21
N LEU A 237 -18.73 -3.09 -23.54
CA LEU A 237 -17.53 -3.54 -24.21
C LEU A 237 -16.45 -2.44 -24.19
N ALA A 238 -16.83 -1.17 -24.33
CA ALA A 238 -15.93 -0.03 -24.15
C ALA A 238 -15.43 0.07 -22.69
N ALA A 239 -16.29 -0.12 -21.69
CA ALA A 239 -15.89 -0.15 -20.28
C ALA A 239 -14.98 -1.35 -19.96
N ALA A 240 -15.30 -2.54 -20.47
CA ALA A 240 -14.46 -3.74 -20.31
C ALA A 240 -13.10 -3.56 -20.99
N LEU A 241 -13.07 -3.03 -22.21
CA LEU A 241 -11.84 -2.72 -22.93
C LEU A 241 -11.01 -1.68 -22.19
N TYR A 242 -11.64 -0.65 -21.63
CA TYR A 242 -10.98 0.32 -20.77
C TYR A 242 -10.32 -0.33 -19.56
N HIS A 243 -11.03 -1.20 -18.85
CA HIS A 243 -10.48 -1.89 -17.68
C HIS A 243 -9.36 -2.88 -18.05
N LEU A 244 -9.47 -3.57 -19.17
CA LEU A 244 -8.41 -4.44 -19.69
C LEU A 244 -7.16 -3.63 -20.08
N LEU A 245 -7.33 -2.51 -20.79
CA LEU A 245 -6.23 -1.60 -21.12
C LEU A 245 -5.58 -1.02 -19.87
N PHE A 246 -6.38 -0.66 -18.87
CA PHE A 246 -5.89 -0.13 -17.60
C PHE A 246 -5.08 -1.16 -16.81
N GLN A 247 -5.57 -2.40 -16.73
CA GLN A 247 -4.82 -3.50 -16.11
C GLN A 247 -3.55 -3.82 -16.89
N TRP A 248 -3.60 -3.83 -18.22
CA TRP A 248 -2.44 -4.12 -19.06
C TRP A 248 -1.37 -3.02 -18.99
N ALA A 249 -1.78 -1.76 -18.78
CA ALA A 249 -0.87 -0.65 -18.49
C ALA A 249 -0.26 -0.69 -17.08
N GLY A 250 -0.57 -1.72 -16.27
CA GLY A 250 -0.05 -1.87 -14.91
C GLY A 250 -0.73 -0.96 -13.87
N GLY A 251 -1.90 -0.40 -14.17
CA GLY A 251 -2.60 0.49 -13.26
C GLY A 251 -3.23 -0.26 -12.08
N GLU A 252 -2.91 0.13 -10.85
CA GLU A 252 -3.66 -0.29 -9.67
C GLU A 252 -5.02 0.42 -9.61
N TYR A 253 -6.06 -0.36 -9.34
CA TYR A 253 -7.45 0.06 -9.47
C TYR A 253 -7.86 0.93 -8.28
N SER A 254 -8.11 2.22 -8.53
CA SER A 254 -8.64 3.13 -7.51
C SER A 254 -9.80 3.96 -8.05
N PHE A 255 -10.91 3.99 -7.31
CA PHE A 255 -12.11 4.74 -7.68
C PHE A 255 -11.89 6.26 -7.65
N SER A 256 -10.81 6.74 -7.02
CA SER A 256 -10.41 8.15 -7.02
C SER A 256 -9.74 8.60 -8.33
N ARG A 257 -9.24 7.67 -9.16
CA ARG A 257 -8.50 7.97 -10.40
C ARG A 257 -9.37 8.12 -11.66
N LEU A 258 -10.56 8.70 -11.57
CA LEU A 258 -11.27 9.09 -12.78
C LEU A 258 -10.69 10.45 -13.26
N PRO A 259 -9.91 10.50 -14.35
CA PRO A 259 -9.42 11.78 -14.87
C PRO A 259 -10.64 12.66 -15.18
N ALA A 260 -10.53 13.97 -14.97
CA ALA A 260 -11.63 14.92 -15.18
C ALA A 260 -12.22 14.90 -16.63
N GLY A 261 -11.55 14.22 -17.58
CA GLY A 261 -12.06 13.95 -18.93
C GLY A 261 -12.65 12.54 -19.16
N GLY A 262 -12.83 11.74 -18.11
CA GLY A 262 -13.38 10.39 -18.17
C GLY A 262 -12.61 9.42 -19.07
N LEU A 263 -13.34 8.46 -19.62
CA LEU A 263 -12.81 7.33 -20.41
C LEU A 263 -12.02 7.79 -21.65
N ALA A 264 -12.39 8.93 -22.25
CA ALA A 264 -11.71 9.47 -23.42
C ALA A 264 -10.29 10.00 -23.13
N ALA A 265 -10.06 10.57 -21.94
CA ALA A 265 -8.74 11.03 -21.53
C ALA A 265 -7.80 9.83 -21.31
N ALA A 266 -8.30 8.79 -20.66
CA ALA A 266 -7.51 7.60 -20.36
C ALA A 266 -7.20 6.76 -21.62
N LEU A 267 -8.14 6.66 -22.58
CA LEU A 267 -7.88 6.04 -23.89
C LEU A 267 -6.79 6.76 -24.68
N ARG A 268 -6.81 8.11 -24.71
CA ARG A 268 -5.76 8.89 -25.39
C ARG A 268 -4.39 8.68 -24.75
N TRP A 269 -4.32 8.67 -23.43
CA TRP A 269 -3.09 8.37 -22.71
C TRP A 269 -2.56 6.97 -23.04
N ALA A 270 -3.41 5.94 -22.97
CA ALA A 270 -3.04 4.57 -23.31
C ALA A 270 -2.54 4.43 -24.78
N LEU A 271 -3.23 5.08 -25.72
CA LEU A 271 -2.81 5.10 -27.13
C LEU A 271 -1.51 5.86 -27.37
N SER A 272 -1.21 6.87 -26.55
CA SER A 272 0.06 7.60 -26.63
C SER A 272 1.25 6.76 -26.14
N GLN A 273 1.05 5.98 -25.07
CA GLN A 273 2.05 5.03 -24.54
C GLN A 273 2.37 3.92 -25.53
N LEU A 274 1.39 3.50 -26.33
CA LEU A 274 1.57 2.49 -27.38
C LEU A 274 2.25 3.02 -28.66
N GLY A 275 2.65 4.30 -28.71
CA GLY A 275 3.29 4.90 -29.88
C GLY A 275 2.36 5.10 -31.09
N VAL A 276 1.08 4.72 -30.99
CA VAL A 276 0.09 4.80 -32.09
C VAL A 276 -0.34 6.24 -32.38
N GLY A 277 -0.17 7.16 -31.42
CA GLY A 277 -0.64 8.55 -31.54
C GLY A 277 0.13 9.44 -32.51
N ARG A 278 1.39 9.13 -32.86
CA ARG A 278 2.20 10.01 -33.74
C ARG A 278 1.75 9.98 -35.20
N ASP A 279 1.24 8.86 -35.69
CA ASP A 279 0.85 8.71 -37.10
C ASP A 279 -0.56 9.24 -37.42
N LEU A 280 -1.46 9.30 -36.44
CA LEU A 280 -2.83 9.76 -36.68
C LEU A 280 -2.94 11.29 -36.88
N HIS A 281 -2.03 12.06 -36.29
CA HIS A 281 -2.01 13.52 -36.44
C HIS A 281 -1.48 13.96 -37.80
N ALA A 282 -0.54 13.19 -38.38
CA ALA A 282 0.03 13.45 -39.71
C ALA A 282 -0.93 13.07 -40.87
N LYS A 283 -1.96 12.26 -40.61
CA LYS A 283 -2.95 11.83 -41.61
C LYS A 283 -4.28 12.61 -41.55
N LEU A 284 -4.46 13.48 -40.56
CA LEU A 284 -5.66 14.30 -40.38
C LEU A 284 -5.41 15.79 -40.65
N GLN A 285 -4.22 16.15 -41.13
CA GLN A 285 -3.93 17.41 -41.83
C GLN A 285 -3.81 17.14 -43.33
#